data_AF-A0A813CHN4-F1
#
_entry.id   AF-A0A813CHN4-F1
#
_cell.length_a   1.000
_cell.length_b   1.000
_cell.length_c   1.000
_cell.angle_alpha   90.00
_cell.angle_beta   90.00
_cell.angle_gamma   90.00
#
_symmetry.space_group_name_H-M   'P 1'
#
loop_
_entity.id
_entity.type
_entity.pdbx_description
1 polymer ?
#
loop_
_entity_poly.entity_id
_entity_poly.type
_entity_poly.pdbx_seq_one_letter_code
_entity_poly.pdbx_strand_id
1 'polypeptide(L)'
;MSSIEEITAKTTKKMNPTTGDFVRVKVWNATVANLTLMALGSSAPEILLSIIELVGNRMYSGELGPSTIVGSAAFNLLCIIAVCICAIPAGEVRKIKEVPVFVVTTCFSIF
;
A
#
# COMPACT_ATOMS: atom_id res chain seq x y z
N MET A 1 18.32 -5.67 6.30
CA MET A 1 18.10 -5.78 4.85
C MET A 1 17.25 -6.99 4.42
N SER A 2 16.94 -7.97 5.29
CA SER A 2 16.28 -9.23 4.87
C SER A 2 14.75 -9.18 4.74
N SER A 3 14.05 -8.33 5.48
CA SER A 3 12.59 -8.42 5.62
C SER A 3 11.83 -7.99 4.35
N ILE A 4 12.32 -6.98 3.64
CA ILE A 4 11.69 -6.51 2.39
C ILE A 4 11.87 -7.53 1.28
N GLU A 5 13.06 -8.13 1.14
CA GLU A 5 13.30 -9.20 0.17
C GLU A 5 12.47 -10.45 0.47
N GLU A 6 12.23 -10.76 1.74
CA GLU A 6 11.40 -11.91 2.12
C GLU A 6 9.91 -11.70 1.82
N ILE A 7 9.39 -10.48 2.05
CA ILE A 7 8.00 -10.12 1.74
C ILE A 7 7.79 -9.97 0.22
N THR A 8 8.80 -9.51 -0.50
CA THR A 8 8.73 -9.27 -1.95
C THR A 8 9.18 -10.46 -2.79
N ALA A 9 9.74 -11.54 -2.21
CA ALA A 9 10.19 -12.70 -2.98
C ALA A 9 9.13 -13.79 -3.11
N LYS A 10 9.02 -14.35 -4.32
CA LYS A 10 8.39 -15.64 -4.60
C LYS A 10 9.49 -16.65 -4.95
N THR A 11 9.43 -17.86 -4.41
CA THR A 11 10.37 -18.92 -4.80
C THR A 11 9.91 -19.58 -6.09
N THR A 12 10.73 -19.52 -7.13
CA THR A 12 10.48 -20.21 -8.42
C THR A 12 11.56 -21.26 -8.64
N LYS A 13 11.17 -22.44 -9.14
CA LYS A 13 12.12 -23.46 -9.60
C LYS A 13 12.62 -23.06 -10.98
N LYS A 14 13.91 -22.78 -11.13
CA LYS A 14 14.55 -22.63 -12.44
C LYS A 14 15.46 -23.82 -12.70
N MET A 15 15.40 -24.35 -13.91
CA MET A 15 16.30 -25.41 -14.35
C MET A 15 17.67 -24.78 -14.64
N ASN A 16 18.73 -25.33 -14.04
CA ASN A 16 20.08 -24.88 -14.32
C ASN A 16 20.48 -25.38 -15.73
N PRO A 17 20.79 -24.48 -16.68
CA PRO A 17 21.11 -24.87 -18.06
C PRO A 17 22.39 -25.72 -18.19
N THR A 18 23.24 -25.76 -17.17
CA THR A 18 24.52 -26.49 -17.19
C THR A 18 24.45 -27.85 -16.49
N THR A 19 23.55 -28.03 -15.52
CA THR A 19 23.50 -29.22 -14.64
C THR A 19 22.17 -29.99 -14.75
N GLY A 20 21.15 -29.44 -15.40
CA GLY A 20 19.82 -30.07 -15.49
C GLY A 20 19.02 -30.05 -14.18
N ASP A 21 19.64 -29.66 -13.07
CA ASP A 21 19.00 -29.62 -11.75
C ASP A 21 18.05 -28.43 -11.58
N PHE A 22 16.94 -28.68 -10.88
CA PHE A 22 15.98 -27.65 -10.49
C PHE A 22 16.43 -26.93 -9.23
N VAL A 23 17.01 -25.74 -9.39
CA VAL A 23 17.42 -24.89 -8.26
C VAL A 23 16.26 -23.96 -7.88
N ARG A 24 15.98 -23.86 -6.57
CA ARG A 24 15.03 -22.88 -6.04
C ARG A 24 15.70 -21.52 -5.98
N VAL A 25 15.25 -20.58 -6.81
CA VAL A 25 15.72 -19.20 -6.79
C VAL A 25 14.62 -18.29 -6.26
N LYS A 26 14.99 -17.34 -5.40
CA LYS A 26 14.10 -16.25 -4.98
C LYS A 26 14.02 -15.27 -6.14
N VAL A 27 12.81 -15.01 -6.63
CA VAL A 27 12.52 -14.00 -7.64
C VAL A 27 11.54 -12.99 -7.08
N TRP A 28 11.60 -11.75 -7.55
CA TRP A 28 10.68 -10.72 -7.13
C TRP A 28 9.23 -11.07 -7.51
N ASN A 29 8.31 -10.83 -6.58
CA ASN A 29 6.88 -11.02 -6.74
C ASN A 29 6.30 -9.78 -7.42
N ALA A 30 6.08 -9.89 -8.73
CA ALA A 30 5.53 -8.80 -9.54
C ALA A 30 4.19 -8.27 -9.01
N THR A 31 3.36 -9.10 -8.36
CA THR A 31 2.09 -8.65 -7.77
C THR A 31 2.34 -7.73 -6.57
N VAL A 32 3.28 -8.09 -5.69
CA VAL A 32 3.65 -7.24 -4.54
C VAL A 32 4.29 -5.95 -5.04
N ALA A 33 5.19 -6.03 -6.01
CA ALA A 33 5.81 -4.86 -6.61
C ALA A 33 4.77 -3.91 -7.24
N ASN A 34 3.81 -4.45 -7.99
CA ASN A 34 2.78 -3.65 -8.66
C ASN A 34 1.81 -2.99 -7.65
N LEU A 35 1.35 -3.73 -6.64
CA LEU A 35 0.47 -3.18 -5.60
C LEU A 35 1.18 -2.08 -4.79
N THR A 36 2.44 -2.29 -4.43
CA THR A 36 3.24 -1.31 -3.70
C THR A 36 3.51 -0.07 -4.54
N LEU A 37 3.84 -0.23 -5.83
CA LEU A 37 4.08 0.89 -6.74
C LEU A 37 2.80 1.67 -7.03
N MET A 38 1.65 0.99 -7.15
CA MET A 38 0.34 1.63 -7.27
C MET A 38 0.00 2.45 -6.02
N ALA A 39 0.20 1.90 -4.82
CA ALA A 39 -0.05 2.59 -3.56
C ALA A 39 0.88 3.81 -3.36
N LEU A 40 2.17 3.67 -3.69
CA LEU A 40 3.12 4.79 -3.71
C LEU A 40 2.71 5.85 -4.74
N GLY A 41 2.31 5.43 -5.93
CA GLY A 41 1.90 6.31 -7.02
C GLY A 41 0.66 7.15 -6.68
N SER A 42 -0.31 6.56 -5.99
CA SER A 42 -1.51 7.29 -5.54
C SER A 42 -1.21 8.29 -4.42
N SER A 43 -0.24 8.03 -3.54
CA SER A 43 0.11 8.94 -2.42
C SER A 43 1.24 9.92 -2.73
N ALA A 44 1.91 9.79 -3.88
CA ALA A 44 2.98 10.71 -4.29
C ALA A 44 2.56 12.20 -4.35
N PRO A 45 1.35 12.57 -4.84
CA PRO A 45 0.90 13.96 -4.86
C PRO A 45 0.72 14.55 -3.45
N GLU A 46 0.26 13.75 -2.50
CA GLU A 46 -0.01 14.14 -1.11
C GLU A 46 1.30 14.41 -0.36
N ILE A 47 2.29 13.54 -0.57
CA ILE A 47 3.65 13.70 -0.06
C ILE A 47 4.30 14.96 -0.66
N LEU A 48 4.13 15.18 -1.96
CA LEU A 48 4.66 16.35 -2.64
C LEU A 48 4.06 17.65 -2.10
N LEU A 49 2.74 17.70 -1.89
CA LEU A 49 2.07 18.87 -1.29
C LEU A 49 2.62 19.17 0.11
N SER A 50 2.80 18.14 0.92
CA SER A 50 3.36 18.27 2.28
C SER A 50 4.80 18.82 2.26
N ILE A 51 5.62 18.38 1.30
CA ILE A 51 6.99 18.89 1.12
C ILE A 51 6.98 20.34 0.65
N ILE A 52 6.14 20.70 -0.32
CA ILE A 52 6.04 22.07 -0.83
C ILE A 52 5.62 23.04 0.28
N GLU A 53 4.66 22.65 1.12
CA GLU A 53 4.21 23.46 2.24
C GLU A 53 5.30 23.64 3.30
N LEU A 54 6.04 22.57 3.63
CA LEU A 54 7.18 22.64 4.56
C LEU A 54 8.28 23.58 4.05
N VAL A 55 8.63 23.50 2.75
CA VAL A 55 9.65 24.36 2.16
C VAL A 55 9.17 25.81 2.07
N GLY A 56 7.90 26.03 1.73
CA GLY A 56 7.28 27.36 1.68
C GLY A 56 7.19 28.05 3.04
N ASN A 57 6.99 27.29 4.12
CA ASN A 57 6.82 27.81 5.49
C ASN A 57 8.09 27.73 6.36
N ARG A 58 9.30 27.76 5.77
CA ARG A 58 10.58 27.69 6.49
C ARG A 58 10.68 26.50 7.47
N MET A 59 10.25 25.32 7.03
CA MET A 59 10.19 24.07 7.81
C MET A 59 9.13 24.07 8.92
N TYR A 60 8.16 24.98 8.88
CA TYR A 60 6.97 24.89 9.73
C TYR A 60 5.88 24.10 9.01
N SER A 61 5.33 23.08 9.66
CA SER A 61 4.16 22.36 9.12
C SER A 61 2.98 23.32 9.16
N GLY A 62 2.48 23.71 7.99
CA GLY A 62 1.17 24.36 7.92
C GLY A 62 0.06 23.34 8.19
N GLU A 63 -1.17 23.83 8.33
CA GLU A 63 -2.33 23.00 8.65
C GLU A 63 -2.81 22.14 7.46
N LEU A 64 -2.42 22.48 6.22
CA LEU A 64 -2.94 21.80 5.02
C LEU A 64 -2.35 20.39 4.84
N GLY A 65 -1.07 20.19 5.14
CA GLY A 65 -0.36 18.92 5.01
C GLY A 65 -0.97 17.83 5.90
N PRO A 66 -1.03 18.01 7.23
CA PRO A 66 -1.65 17.05 8.14
C PRO A 66 -3.12 16.78 7.80
N SER A 67 -3.89 17.83 7.51
CA SER A 67 -5.32 17.72 7.19
C SER A 67 -5.55 16.92 5.90
N THR A 68 -4.69 17.08 4.90
CA THR A 68 -4.77 16.36 3.62
C THR A 68 -4.41 14.88 3.79
N ILE A 69 -3.41 14.55 4.62
CA ILE A 69 -3.02 13.16 4.90
C ILE A 69 -4.16 12.43 5.64
N VAL A 70 -4.71 13.04 6.70
CA VAL A 70 -5.80 12.44 7.49
C VAL A 70 -7.07 12.30 6.65
N GLY A 71 -7.41 13.33 5.85
CA GLY A 71 -8.55 13.31 4.94
C GLY A 71 -8.44 12.24 3.84
N SER A 72 -7.25 12.05 3.26
CA SER A 72 -7.02 10.99 2.26
C SER A 72 -7.16 9.59 2.87
N ALA A 73 -6.61 9.38 4.07
CA ALA A 73 -6.80 8.14 4.81
C ALA A 73 -8.29 7.86 5.08
N ALA A 74 -9.06 8.88 5.48
CA ALA A 74 -10.51 8.77 5.67
C ALA A 74 -11.23 8.37 4.37
N PHE A 75 -10.89 9.01 3.25
CA PHE A 75 -11.49 8.74 1.94
C PHE A 75 -11.20 7.31 1.45
N ASN A 76 -9.97 6.83 1.64
CA ASN A 76 -9.57 5.47 1.29
C ASN A 76 -10.33 4.41 2.10
N LEU A 77 -10.58 4.67 3.40
CA LEU A 77 -11.28 3.72 4.27
C LEU A 77 -12.81 3.73 4.08
N LEU A 78 -13.40 4.88 3.80
CA LEU A 78 -14.86 5.00 3.68
C LEU A 78 -15.32 4.84 2.24
N CYS A 79 -14.87 5.72 1.34
CA CYS A 79 -15.37 5.81 -0.02
C CYS A 79 -14.84 4.67 -0.90
N ILE A 80 -13.53 4.42 -0.91
CA ILE A 80 -12.95 3.39 -1.77
C ILE A 80 -13.42 2.00 -1.34
N ILE A 81 -13.45 1.71 -0.03
CA ILE A 81 -13.92 0.41 0.45
C ILE A 81 -15.41 0.21 0.17
N ALA A 82 -16.25 1.23 0.30
CA ALA A 82 -17.65 1.13 -0.09
C ALA A 82 -17.78 0.72 -1.56
N VAL A 83 -17.01 1.35 -2.46
CA VAL A 83 -16.97 0.97 -3.88
C VAL A 83 -16.44 -0.46 -4.07
N CYS A 84 -15.39 -0.86 -3.34
CA CYS A 84 -14.87 -2.23 -3.40
C CYS A 84 -15.90 -3.28 -2.96
N ILE A 85 -16.72 -2.99 -1.95
CA ILE A 85 -17.80 -3.88 -1.49
C ILE A 85 -18.88 -3.98 -2.58
N CYS A 86 -19.26 -2.87 -3.21
CA CYS A 86 -20.23 -2.85 -4.31
C CYS A 86 -19.74 -3.61 -5.55
N ALA A 87 -18.42 -3.69 -5.76
CA ALA A 87 -17.82 -4.41 -6.88
C ALA A 87 -17.76 -5.94 -6.69
N ILE A 88 -18.13 -6.47 -5.51
CA ILE A 88 -18.13 -7.92 -5.26
C ILE A 88 -19.30 -8.58 -6.02
N PRO A 89 -19.03 -9.58 -6.89
CA PRO A 89 -20.09 -10.30 -7.60
C PRO A 89 -21.04 -11.02 -6.64
N ALA A 90 -22.31 -11.13 -7.04
CA ALA A 90 -23.32 -11.85 -6.26
C ALA A 90 -22.89 -13.32 -6.03
N GLY A 91 -22.89 -13.74 -4.76
CA GLY A 91 -22.50 -15.10 -4.35
C GLY A 91 -21.05 -15.24 -3.85
N GLU A 92 -20.21 -14.21 -3.98
CA GLU A 92 -18.87 -14.19 -3.38
C GLU A 92 -18.86 -13.44 -2.04
N VAL A 93 -18.18 -14.01 -1.03
CA VAL A 93 -17.95 -13.34 0.26
C VAL A 93 -16.45 -13.12 0.46
N ARG A 94 -16.08 -11.89 0.81
CA ARG A 94 -14.69 -11.51 1.11
C ARG A 94 -14.56 -11.14 2.59
N LYS A 95 -13.54 -11.65 3.27
CA LYS A 95 -13.26 -11.37 4.69
C LYS A 95 -11.99 -10.52 4.83
N ILE A 96 -12.10 -9.43 5.58
CA ILE A 96 -10.95 -8.60 5.98
C ILE A 96 -10.28 -9.29 7.17
N LYS A 97 -8.98 -9.62 7.04
CA LYS A 97 -8.22 -10.31 8.09
C LYS A 97 -7.75 -9.38 9.21
N GLU A 98 -7.41 -8.14 8.87
CA GLU A 98 -6.80 -7.19 9.80
C GLU A 98 -7.75 -6.05 10.19
N VAL A 99 -8.90 -6.44 10.77
CA VAL A 99 -9.90 -5.49 11.26
C VAL A 99 -9.37 -4.53 12.34
N PRO A 100 -8.45 -4.91 13.26
CA PRO A 100 -7.95 -3.97 14.27
C PRO A 100 -7.23 -2.75 13.67
N VAL A 101 -6.44 -2.95 12.62
CA VAL A 101 -5.75 -1.85 11.92
C VAL A 101 -6.78 -0.90 11.31
N PHE A 102 -7.82 -1.47 10.70
CA PHE A 102 -8.92 -0.70 10.12
C PHE A 102 -9.61 0.19 11.16
N VAL A 103 -9.94 -0.35 12.33
CA VAL A 103 -10.59 0.40 13.42
C VAL A 103 -9.71 1.55 13.91
N VAL A 104 -8.41 1.30 14.11
CA VAL A 104 -7.46 2.35 14.54
C VAL A 104 -7.42 3.48 13.52
N THR A 105 -7.24 3.17 12.23
CA THR A 105 -7.17 4.21 11.20
C THR A 105 -8.49 4.97 11.07
N THR A 106 -9.64 4.30 11.12
CA THR A 106 -10.94 4.98 11.11
C THR A 106 -11.14 5.89 12.32
N CYS A 107 -10.72 5.48 13.52
CA CYS A 107 -10.80 6.33 14.71
C CYS A 107 -9.97 7.62 14.55
N PHE A 108 -8.73 7.51 14.08
CA PHE A 108 -7.87 8.69 13.90
C PHE A 108 -8.22 9.55 12.67
N SER A 109 -8.99 9.00 11.72
CA SER A 109 -9.42 9.72 10.51
C SER A 109 -10.71 10.53 10.68
N ILE A 110 -11.46 10.33 11.77
CA ILE A 110 -12.75 11.01 12.03
C ILE A 110 -12.60 12.24 12.94
N PHE A 111 -11.45 12.41 13.60
CA PHE A 111 -11.12 13.53 14.50
C PHE A 111 -10.01 14.40 13.89
#